data_AF-A0A3D4RUA8-F1
#
_entry.id   AF-A0A3D4RUA8-F1
#
_cell.length_a   1.000
_cell.length_b   1.000
_cell.length_c   1.000
_cell.angle_alpha   90.00
_cell.angle_beta   90.00
_cell.angle_gamma   90.00
#
_symmetry.space_group_name_H-M   'P 1'
#
loop_
_entity.id
_entity.type
_entity.pdbx_description
1 polymer ?
#
loop_
_entity_poly.entity_id
_entity_poly.type
_entity_poly.pdbx_seq_one_letter_code
_entity_poly.pdbx_strand_id
1 'polypeptide(L)'
;MQTIEYHEMTYHRWLFAIILICATHAQAFEPTVEIVEQFDNSRVVAFVKKNDIENSPEWNPNRDAPPLSVALAVDKVEQFNQSKAIGAIKEIEIRPVPRHPTHWHYLIKVDDDEMRTKYAVYVVLMNGMVIPAIIEPQSYK
;
A
#
# COMPACT_ATOMS: atom_id res chain seq x y z
N MET A 1 -2.28 -13.49 67.52
CA MET A 1 -2.50 -14.41 66.38
C MET A 1 -3.14 -13.59 65.27
N GLN A 2 -2.32 -12.89 64.48
CA GLN A 2 -2.72 -12.00 63.38
C GLN A 2 -1.58 -12.05 62.34
N THR A 3 -1.65 -12.99 61.41
CA THR A 3 -0.68 -13.16 60.32
C THR A 3 -1.40 -13.70 59.09
N ILE A 4 -2.47 -13.02 58.65
CA ILE A 4 -3.16 -13.36 57.39
C ILE A 4 -3.72 -12.08 56.74
N GLU A 5 -2.90 -11.06 56.48
CA GLU A 5 -3.35 -9.92 55.63
C GLU A 5 -2.25 -9.37 54.71
N TYR A 6 -0.98 -9.74 54.91
CA TYR A 6 0.14 -9.21 54.11
C TYR A 6 0.36 -9.91 52.76
N HIS A 7 -0.39 -10.98 52.46
CA HIS A 7 -0.18 -11.73 51.22
C HIS A 7 -1.02 -11.20 50.04
N GLU A 8 -2.19 -10.59 50.29
CA GLU A 8 -3.13 -10.21 49.22
C GLU A 8 -2.74 -8.92 48.48
N MET A 9 -2.14 -7.93 49.16
CA MET A 9 -1.77 -6.64 48.54
C MET A 9 -0.62 -6.75 47.52
N THR A 10 0.20 -7.79 47.57
CA THR A 10 1.35 -7.97 46.66
C THR A 10 0.92 -8.52 45.31
N TYR A 11 -0.09 -9.39 45.27
CA TYR A 11 -0.57 -10.02 44.03
C TYR A 11 -1.24 -9.00 43.10
N HIS A 12 -1.98 -8.03 43.64
CA HIS A 12 -2.66 -7.02 42.84
C HIS A 12 -1.67 -6.13 42.08
N ARG A 13 -0.53 -5.77 42.70
CA ARG A 13 0.52 -4.95 42.05
C ARG A 13 1.15 -5.63 40.85
N TRP A 14 1.37 -6.94 40.92
CA TRP A 14 1.91 -7.71 39.80
C TRP A 14 0.87 -7.91 38.69
N LEU A 15 -0.41 -8.05 39.06
CA LEU A 15 -1.51 -8.17 38.10
C LEU A 15 -1.67 -6.89 37.26
N PHE A 16 -1.56 -5.72 37.88
CA PHE A 16 -1.54 -4.43 37.17
C PHE A 16 -0.33 -4.30 36.23
N ALA A 17 0.85 -4.78 36.63
CA ALA A 17 2.04 -4.74 35.79
C ALA A 17 1.90 -5.63 34.55
N ILE A 18 1.28 -6.81 34.69
CA ILE A 18 1.03 -7.74 33.56
C ILE A 18 0.02 -7.15 32.57
N ILE A 19 -1.06 -6.52 33.05
CA ILE A 19 -2.07 -5.88 32.18
C ILE A 19 -1.45 -4.74 31.36
N LEU A 20 -0.56 -3.95 31.96
CA LEU A 20 0.12 -2.84 31.29
C LEU A 20 1.05 -3.31 30.16
N ILE A 21 1.70 -4.46 30.31
CA ILE A 21 2.57 -5.04 29.28
C ILE A 21 1.72 -5.57 28.10
N CYS A 22 0.60 -6.24 28.39
CA CYS A 22 -0.30 -6.76 27.35
C CYS A 22 -1.02 -5.66 26.55
N ALA A 23 -1.23 -4.47 27.11
CA ALA A 23 -1.92 -3.36 26.44
C ALA A 23 -1.12 -2.72 25.29
N THR A 24 0.18 -2.99 25.18
CA THR A 24 1.05 -2.36 24.15
C THR A 24 0.96 -3.02 22.77
N HIS A 25 0.27 -4.16 22.65
CA HIS A 25 0.19 -4.94 21.40
C HIS A 25 -1.11 -4.69 20.62
N ALA A 26 -1.70 -3.50 20.77
CA ALA A 26 -2.79 -3.07 19.90
C ALA A 26 -2.23 -2.76 18.50
N GLN A 27 -2.22 -3.77 17.61
CA GLN A 27 -2.02 -3.51 16.18
C GLN A 27 -3.23 -2.73 15.68
N ALA A 28 -3.04 -1.43 15.45
CA ALA A 28 -4.05 -0.58 14.85
C ALA A 28 -4.38 -1.10 13.44
N PHE A 29 -5.65 -1.42 13.20
CA PHE A 29 -6.13 -1.74 11.86
C PHE A 29 -6.06 -0.46 11.01
N GLU A 30 -5.18 -0.44 10.02
CA GLU A 30 -5.09 0.66 9.07
C GLU A 30 -6.11 0.48 7.96
N PRO A 31 -6.98 1.46 7.69
CA PRO A 31 -7.95 1.36 6.61
C PRO A 31 -7.25 1.40 5.24
N THR A 32 -7.58 0.43 4.41
CA THR A 32 -7.08 0.31 3.02
C THR A 32 -8.08 0.91 2.06
N VAL A 33 -7.59 1.70 1.11
CA VAL A 33 -8.34 2.25 -0.03
C VAL A 33 -8.14 1.32 -1.22
N GLU A 34 -9.24 0.88 -1.80
CA GLU A 34 -9.24 0.15 -3.06
C GLU A 34 -9.15 1.15 -4.22
N ILE A 35 -8.05 1.09 -4.96
CA ILE A 35 -7.90 1.80 -6.23
C ILE A 35 -8.36 0.83 -7.32
N VAL A 36 -9.54 1.10 -7.87
CA VAL A 36 -10.13 0.33 -8.97
C VAL A 36 -9.95 1.12 -10.24
N GLU A 37 -9.16 0.56 -11.15
CA GLU A 37 -8.86 1.19 -12.43
C GLU A 37 -9.21 0.23 -13.56
N GLN A 38 -9.70 0.77 -14.68
CA GLN A 38 -9.82 0.00 -15.91
C GLN A 38 -8.62 0.22 -16.80
N PHE A 39 -8.11 -0.90 -17.33
CA PHE A 39 -6.93 -0.95 -18.17
C PHE A 39 -7.11 -2.01 -19.27
N ASP A 40 -7.18 -1.62 -20.54
CA ASP A 40 -7.45 -2.54 -21.68
C ASP A 40 -8.61 -3.52 -21.41
N ASN A 41 -9.76 -3.00 -20.96
CA ASN A 41 -10.94 -3.77 -20.53
C ASN A 41 -10.72 -4.74 -19.35
N SER A 42 -9.54 -4.77 -18.74
CA SER A 42 -9.28 -5.50 -17.51
C SER A 42 -9.51 -4.59 -16.30
N ARG A 43 -10.15 -5.12 -15.26
CA ARG A 43 -10.27 -4.43 -13.97
C ARG A 43 -9.01 -4.69 -13.15
N VAL A 44 -8.31 -3.62 -12.82
CA VAL A 44 -7.12 -3.63 -11.98
C VAL A 44 -7.51 -3.10 -10.61
N VAL A 45 -7.11 -3.83 -9.57
CA VAL A 45 -7.41 -3.50 -8.19
C VAL A 45 -6.11 -3.43 -7.41
N ALA A 46 -5.81 -2.27 -6.83
CA ALA A 46 -4.69 -2.10 -5.91
C ALA A 46 -5.22 -1.70 -4.53
N PHE A 47 -4.62 -2.30 -3.50
CA PHE A 47 -4.96 -2.06 -2.11
C PHE A 47 -3.90 -1.14 -1.49
N VAL A 48 -4.21 0.14 -1.37
CA VAL A 48 -3.27 1.15 -0.87
C VAL A 48 -3.72 1.63 0.50
N LYS A 49 -2.81 1.71 1.49
CA LYS A 49 -3.19 2.22 2.80
C LYS A 49 -3.54 3.69 2.70
N LYS A 50 -4.59 4.12 3.42
CA LYS A 50 -5.01 5.53 3.41
C LYS A 50 -3.85 6.47 3.80
N ASN A 51 -3.08 6.09 4.80
CA ASN A 51 -1.93 6.87 5.27
C ASN A 51 -0.84 7.02 4.19
N ASP A 52 -0.66 6.03 3.32
CA ASP A 52 0.34 6.12 2.23
C ASP A 52 -0.07 7.15 1.18
N ILE A 53 -1.38 7.27 0.90
CA ILE A 53 -1.96 8.30 0.02
C ILE A 53 -1.78 9.69 0.65
N GLU A 54 -2.15 9.84 1.92
CA GLU A 54 -2.08 11.13 2.63
C GLU A 54 -0.63 11.62 2.81
N ASN A 55 0.33 10.71 2.90
CA ASN A 55 1.77 11.02 2.94
C ASN A 55 2.40 11.17 1.54
N SER A 56 1.65 10.92 0.45
CA SER A 56 2.10 11.23 -0.90
C SER A 56 1.89 12.72 -1.19
N PRO A 57 2.83 13.41 -1.85
CA PRO A 57 2.67 14.82 -2.17
C PRO A 57 1.42 15.06 -3.01
N GLU A 58 0.71 16.14 -2.69
CA GLU A 58 -0.32 16.67 -3.56
C GLU A 58 0.31 17.21 -4.85
N TRP A 59 -0.43 17.11 -5.96
CA TRP A 59 0.04 17.59 -7.24
C TRP A 59 -1.10 18.14 -8.10
N ASN A 60 -0.83 19.27 -8.76
CA ASN A 60 -1.71 19.88 -9.74
C ASN A 60 -1.05 19.82 -11.14
N PRO A 61 -1.55 18.98 -12.05
CA PRO A 61 -0.95 18.79 -13.37
C PRO A 61 -1.00 20.04 -14.26
N ASN A 62 -1.85 21.02 -13.93
CA ASN A 62 -1.98 22.25 -14.72
C ASN A 62 -1.03 23.36 -14.25
N ARG A 63 -0.29 23.17 -13.15
CA ARG A 63 0.55 24.21 -12.55
C ARG A 63 2.00 23.79 -12.42
N ASP A 64 2.24 22.57 -11.96
CA ASP A 64 3.56 22.12 -11.52
C ASP A 64 3.95 20.83 -12.24
N ALA A 65 5.26 20.58 -12.35
CA ALA A 65 5.76 19.28 -12.80
C ALA A 65 5.41 18.18 -11.75
N PRO A 66 5.25 16.92 -12.17
CA PRO A 66 4.96 15.84 -11.23
C PRO A 66 6.10 15.68 -10.21
N PRO A 67 5.78 15.46 -8.91
CA PRO A 67 6.81 15.25 -7.87
C PRO A 67 7.73 14.06 -8.15
N LEU A 68 7.24 13.08 -8.90
CA LEU A 68 7.96 11.91 -9.36
C LEU A 68 7.92 11.86 -10.88
N SER A 69 9.07 11.79 -11.54
CA SER A 69 9.14 11.62 -12.99
C SER A 69 8.80 10.20 -13.41
N VAL A 70 8.38 10.01 -14.66
CA VAL A 70 8.10 8.68 -15.23
C VAL A 70 9.32 7.77 -15.15
N ALA A 71 10.51 8.28 -15.50
CA ALA A 71 11.75 7.50 -15.43
C ALA A 71 12.04 7.02 -14.00
N LEU A 72 11.90 7.91 -13.01
CA LEU A 72 12.11 7.54 -11.61
C LEU A 72 11.03 6.58 -11.12
N ALA A 73 9.79 6.70 -11.58
CA ALA A 73 8.73 5.74 -11.27
C ALA A 73 9.05 4.33 -11.80
N VAL A 74 9.57 4.23 -13.03
CA VAL A 74 10.06 2.96 -13.60
C VAL A 74 11.21 2.40 -12.78
N ASP A 75 12.21 3.22 -12.45
CA ASP A 75 13.34 2.81 -11.61
C ASP A 75 12.87 2.28 -10.25
N LYS A 76 11.80 2.86 -9.67
CA LYS A 76 11.21 2.37 -8.42
C LYS A 76 10.57 0.99 -8.58
N VAL A 77 9.90 0.74 -9.69
CA VAL A 77 9.33 -0.59 -9.98
C VAL A 77 10.43 -1.63 -10.20
N GLU A 78 11.52 -1.27 -10.88
CA GLU A 78 12.70 -2.15 -11.03
C GLU A 78 13.32 -2.47 -9.66
N GLN A 79 13.54 -1.44 -8.83
CA GLN A 79 14.08 -1.60 -7.47
C GLN A 79 13.17 -2.44 -6.57
N PHE A 80 11.84 -2.29 -6.69
CA PHE A 80 10.87 -3.08 -5.94
C PHE A 80 10.98 -4.57 -6.24
N ASN A 81 11.30 -4.92 -7.49
CA ASN A 81 11.47 -6.32 -7.90
C ASN A 81 12.86 -6.91 -7.57
N GLN A 82 13.78 -6.10 -7.01
CA GLN A 82 15.09 -6.40 -6.37
C GLN A 82 16.10 -7.30 -7.14
N SER A 83 15.66 -8.42 -7.70
CA SER A 83 16.46 -9.49 -8.30
C SER A 83 15.93 -9.97 -9.65
N LYS A 84 14.72 -9.57 -10.03
CA LYS A 84 14.12 -9.92 -11.33
C LYS A 84 13.98 -8.65 -12.16
N ALA A 85 14.57 -8.68 -13.36
CA ALA A 85 14.29 -7.65 -14.35
C ALA A 85 12.77 -7.65 -14.62
N ILE A 86 12.17 -6.46 -14.63
CA ILE A 86 10.79 -6.34 -15.04
C ILE A 86 10.69 -6.63 -16.54
N GLY A 87 9.56 -7.20 -16.95
CA GLY A 87 9.28 -7.39 -18.36
C GLY A 87 9.20 -6.06 -19.10
N ALA A 88 9.07 -6.11 -20.43
CA ALA A 88 8.97 -4.90 -21.23
C ALA A 88 7.77 -4.05 -20.79
N ILE A 89 8.00 -2.76 -20.58
CA ILE A 89 6.95 -1.78 -20.30
C ILE A 89 6.03 -1.72 -21.51
N LYS A 90 4.74 -1.95 -21.30
CA LYS A 90 3.71 -1.83 -22.34
C LYS A 90 3.08 -0.47 -22.33
N GLU A 91 2.82 0.06 -21.15
CA GLU A 91 2.07 1.28 -21.00
C GLU A 91 2.28 1.88 -19.60
N ILE A 92 2.23 3.22 -19.57
CA ILE A 92 2.32 4.01 -18.36
C ILE A 92 1.21 5.06 -18.43
N GLU A 93 0.35 5.05 -17.44
CA GLU A 93 -0.69 6.06 -17.26
C GLU A 93 -0.47 6.84 -15.97
N ILE A 94 -0.99 8.08 -15.93
CA ILE A 94 -1.00 8.91 -14.73
C ILE A 94 -2.44 9.31 -14.44
N ARG A 95 -2.92 9.00 -13.23
CA ARG A 95 -4.32 9.19 -12.86
C ARG A 95 -4.46 9.79 -11.46
N PRO A 96 -5.51 10.58 -11.20
CA PRO A 96 -5.83 10.98 -9.83
C PRO A 96 -6.20 9.75 -9.02
N VAL A 97 -5.81 9.72 -7.75
CA VAL A 97 -6.23 8.66 -6.83
C VAL A 97 -7.75 8.79 -6.61
N PRO A 98 -8.53 7.70 -6.76
CA PRO A 98 -9.98 7.76 -6.56
C PRO A 98 -10.34 8.35 -5.20
N ARG A 99 -11.28 9.32 -5.19
CA ARG A 99 -11.73 10.06 -3.98
C ARG A 99 -10.66 10.95 -3.33
N HIS A 100 -9.48 11.09 -3.94
CA HIS A 100 -8.37 11.92 -3.47
C HIS A 100 -7.84 12.78 -4.64
N PRO A 101 -8.59 13.82 -5.08
CA PRO A 101 -8.35 14.51 -6.36
C PRO A 101 -7.05 15.32 -6.43
N THR A 102 -6.44 15.65 -5.29
CA THR A 102 -5.14 16.32 -5.20
C THR A 102 -3.98 15.33 -5.19
N HIS A 103 -4.24 14.04 -5.03
CA HIS A 103 -3.22 12.99 -5.05
C HIS A 103 -3.28 12.23 -6.36
N TRP A 104 -2.11 11.87 -6.88
CA TRP A 104 -1.97 11.19 -8.15
C TRP A 104 -1.09 9.97 -8.01
N HIS A 105 -1.20 9.06 -8.97
CA HIS A 105 -0.36 7.88 -9.06
C HIS A 105 -0.08 7.53 -10.52
N TYR A 106 1.01 6.82 -10.74
CA TYR A 106 1.27 6.13 -12.00
C TYR A 106 0.68 4.72 -11.96
N LEU A 107 0.17 4.27 -13.09
CA LEU A 107 -0.12 2.88 -13.38
C LEU A 107 0.90 2.40 -14.41
N ILE A 108 1.74 1.45 -14.02
CA ILE A 108 2.81 0.92 -14.87
C ILE A 108 2.47 -0.53 -15.19
N LYS A 109 2.29 -0.82 -16.48
CA LYS A 109 2.01 -2.17 -17.00
C LYS A 109 3.25 -2.72 -17.68
N VAL A 110 3.64 -3.92 -17.29
CA VAL A 110 4.79 -4.65 -17.85
C VAL A 110 4.37 -6.05 -18.28
N ASP A 111 5.15 -6.66 -19.18
CA ASP A 111 5.03 -8.09 -19.44
C ASP A 111 5.30 -8.89 -18.16
N ASP A 112 4.49 -9.92 -17.93
CA ASP A 112 4.71 -10.87 -16.84
C ASP A 112 5.47 -12.10 -17.37
N ASP A 113 6.80 -12.05 -17.25
CA ASP A 113 7.68 -13.14 -17.69
C ASP A 113 7.46 -14.45 -16.89
N GLU A 114 6.80 -14.39 -15.74
CA GLU A 114 6.42 -15.59 -14.98
C GLU A 114 5.15 -16.26 -15.53
N MET A 115 4.48 -15.66 -16.52
CA MET A 115 3.26 -16.14 -17.19
C MET A 115 2.12 -16.49 -16.22
N ARG A 116 2.11 -15.96 -15.00
CA ARG A 116 0.97 -16.12 -14.08
C ARG A 116 -0.25 -15.38 -14.62
N THR A 117 0.02 -14.26 -15.27
CA THR A 117 -0.93 -13.44 -16.02
C THR A 117 -0.30 -12.98 -17.33
N LYS A 118 -1.06 -12.32 -18.20
CA LYS A 118 -0.47 -11.70 -19.40
C LYS A 118 0.41 -10.50 -19.06
N TYR A 119 0.12 -9.82 -17.95
CA TYR A 119 0.74 -8.56 -17.57
C TYR A 119 0.81 -8.41 -16.05
N ALA A 120 1.90 -7.82 -15.55
CA ALA A 120 1.95 -7.30 -14.18
C ALA A 120 1.64 -5.79 -14.20
N VAL A 121 0.90 -5.32 -13.20
CA VAL A 121 0.54 -3.90 -13.07
C VAL A 121 0.96 -3.40 -11.70
N TYR A 122 1.56 -2.21 -11.67
CA TYR A 122 2.03 -1.54 -10.47
C TYR A 122 1.39 -0.16 -10.34
N VAL A 123 0.91 0.17 -9.15
CA VAL A 123 0.57 1.53 -8.75
C VAL A 123 1.80 2.16 -8.13
N VAL A 124 2.23 3.32 -8.62
CA VAL A 124 3.34 4.08 -8.04
C VAL A 124 2.84 5.44 -7.58
N LEU A 125 2.82 5.68 -6.27
CA LEU A 125 2.44 6.97 -5.71
C LEU A 125 3.51 8.03 -6.02
N MET A 126 3.13 9.32 -5.97
CA MET A 126 4.04 10.42 -6.30
C MET A 126 5.21 10.59 -5.31
N ASN A 127 5.23 9.87 -4.19
CA ASN A 127 6.39 9.76 -3.30
C ASN A 127 7.35 8.60 -3.68
N GLY A 128 7.06 7.86 -4.75
CA GLY A 128 7.85 6.72 -5.23
C GLY A 128 7.53 5.38 -4.56
N MET A 129 6.49 5.32 -3.71
CA MET A 129 6.02 4.06 -3.15
C MET A 129 5.37 3.19 -4.24
N VAL A 130 5.78 1.93 -4.33
CA VAL A 130 5.27 0.95 -5.30
C VAL A 130 4.32 -0.02 -4.62
N ILE A 131 3.12 -0.19 -5.18
CA ILE A 131 2.10 -1.14 -4.74
C ILE A 131 1.76 -2.08 -5.92
N PRO A 132 1.94 -3.40 -5.78
CA PRO A 132 1.51 -4.34 -6.82
C PRO A 132 -0.02 -4.37 -6.90
N ALA A 133 -0.55 -4.39 -8.13
CA ALA A 133 -1.97 -4.49 -8.37
C ALA A 133 -2.38 -5.90 -8.80
N ILE A 134 -3.65 -6.25 -8.55
CA ILE A 134 -4.26 -7.51 -8.92
C ILE A 134 -5.15 -7.27 -10.14
N ILE A 135 -4.98 -8.07 -11.19
CA ILE A 135 -5.89 -8.06 -12.34
C ILE A 135 -7.03 -9.03 -12.04
N GLU A 136 -8.26 -8.53 -11.97
CA GLU A 136 -9.42 -9.40 -11.83
C GLU A 136 -9.68 -10.15 -13.14
N PRO A 137 -9.83 -11.49 -13.12
CA PRO A 137 -10.26 -12.22 -14.29
C PRO A 137 -11.67 -11.76 -14.68
N GLN A 138 -11.89 -11.49 -15.97
CA GLN A 138 -13.23 -11.25 -16.48
C GLN A 138 -14.08 -12.50 -16.24
N SER A 139 -14.94 -12.46 -15.22
CA SER A 139 -15.93 -13.53 -15.01
C SER A 139 -16.93 -13.45 -16.16
N TYR A 140 -16.88 -14.45 -17.04
CA TYR A 140 -17.93 -14.64 -18.04
C TYR A 140 -19.23 -14.96 -17.29
N LYS A 141 -20.25 -14.11 -17.43
CA LYS A 141 -21.62 -14.44 -17.05
C LYS A 141 -22.27 -15.31 -18.13
#